data_AF-A0A9P9DVT3-F1
#
_entry.id   AF-A0A9P9DVT3-F1
#
_cell.length_a   1.000
_cell.length_b   1.000
_cell.length_c   1.000
_cell.angle_alpha   90.00
_cell.angle_beta   90.00
_cell.angle_gamma   90.00
#
_symmetry.space_group_name_H-M   'P 1'
#
loop_
_entity.id
_entity.type
_entity.pdbx_description
1 polymer ?
#
loop_
_entity_poly.entity_id
_entity_poly.type
_entity_poly.pdbx_seq_one_letter_code
_entity_poly.pdbx_strand_id
1 'polypeptide(L)'
;MYKLRPEQKDFIKHWFKKIGNCQESPYLANEEINAFATLVKAPPQAISEYIHKRLNSTTGAGIHTDSTIAAHQRPRDSLQQSNNTYTVREANKHLDSTTLDCIEKYVLASQRRRTQSDGRRRVNQGPYRCTFGCGYCTKRSFDWRRHEETHEPQELWHCHLCKQNGETVPFLVNRKDKFIQHAKDSHKGRDAEDVLEMSSLDFRAKFNPRCPMCTSIFETWDERCKHVILHYEDEIHARKLREATDAASVDFQSASDENGLRTEALTPSSSSWNEDDRDTLTSKQYT
;
A
#
# COMPACT_ATOMS: atom_id res chain seq x y z
N MET A 1 20.41 -11.18 -13.45
CA MET A 1 20.13 -10.70 -12.08
C MET A 1 20.58 -11.76 -11.09
N TYR A 2 21.57 -11.48 -10.24
CA TYR A 2 22.03 -12.44 -9.22
C TYR A 2 21.08 -12.46 -8.02
N LYS A 3 20.71 -13.66 -7.55
CA LYS A 3 19.81 -13.85 -6.40
C LYS A 3 20.67 -13.98 -5.14
N LEU A 4 20.50 -13.05 -4.19
CA LEU A 4 21.22 -13.09 -2.90
C LEU A 4 20.81 -14.32 -2.08
N ARG A 5 21.79 -14.96 -1.44
CA ARG A 5 21.58 -16.06 -0.49
C ARG A 5 20.89 -15.53 0.78
N PRO A 6 20.12 -16.37 1.51
CA PRO A 6 19.45 -15.97 2.75
C PRO A 6 20.39 -15.32 3.78
N GLU A 7 21.57 -15.90 4.00
CA GLU A 7 22.58 -15.37 4.94
C GLU A 7 23.04 -13.96 4.57
N GLN A 8 23.17 -13.68 3.27
CA GLN A 8 23.56 -12.37 2.77
C GLN A 8 22.48 -11.33 3.03
N LYS A 9 21.20 -11.72 2.90
CA LYS A 9 20.07 -10.84 3.19
C LYS A 9 19.98 -10.53 4.69
N ASP A 10 20.22 -11.51 5.54
CA ASP A 10 20.17 -11.34 6.98
C ASP A 10 21.35 -10.51 7.49
N PHE A 11 22.55 -10.70 6.92
CA PHE A 11 23.68 -9.80 7.15
C PHE A 11 23.34 -8.35 6.75
N ILE A 12 22.79 -8.13 5.55
CA ILE A 12 22.41 -6.77 5.09
C ILE A 12 21.38 -6.14 6.04
N LYS A 13 20.37 -6.90 6.49
CA LYS A 13 19.35 -6.41 7.44
C LYS A 13 19.96 -6.06 8.80
N HIS A 14 20.80 -6.94 9.35
CA HIS A 14 21.45 -6.72 10.64
C HIS A 14 22.38 -5.50 10.58
N TRP A 15 23.16 -5.40 9.50
CA TRP A 15 24.02 -4.27 9.20
C TRP A 15 23.22 -2.96 9.11
N PHE A 16 22.08 -2.97 8.39
CA PHE A 16 21.21 -1.79 8.26
C PHE A 16 20.65 -1.34 9.61
N LYS A 17 20.27 -2.29 10.47
CA LYS A 17 19.77 -2.03 11.83
C LYS A 17 20.86 -1.46 12.74
N LYS A 18 22.10 -1.96 12.63
CA LYS A 18 23.26 -1.45 13.38
C LYS A 18 23.55 0.01 13.01
N ILE A 19 23.56 0.33 11.71
CA ILE A 19 23.76 1.71 11.24
C ILE A 19 22.64 2.64 11.68
N GLY A 20 21.38 2.20 11.60
CA GLY A 20 20.24 3.03 12.02
C GLY A 20 20.21 3.36 13.51
N ASN A 21 20.89 2.57 14.35
CA ASN A 21 20.88 2.71 15.81
C ASN A 21 22.15 3.36 16.40
N CYS A 22 23.23 3.51 15.63
CA CYS A 22 24.45 4.18 16.09
C CYS A 22 24.27 5.70 16.03
N GLN A 23 23.82 6.32 17.13
CA GLN A 23 23.84 7.78 17.31
C GLN A 23 25.24 8.32 17.67
N GLU A 24 26.16 7.47 18.10
CA GLU A 24 27.50 7.87 18.52
C GLU A 24 28.56 7.36 17.51
N SER A 25 29.12 8.31 16.76
CA SER A 25 30.13 8.16 15.69
C SER A 25 29.65 7.56 14.36
N PRO A 26 29.40 8.38 13.33
CA PRO A 26 28.97 7.92 12.00
C PRO A 26 30.09 7.33 11.14
N TYR A 27 31.31 7.18 11.68
CA TYR A 27 32.42 6.60 10.95
C TYR A 27 32.37 5.07 11.04
N LEU A 28 31.86 4.45 9.99
CA LEU A 28 32.03 3.01 9.77
C LEU A 28 33.52 2.70 9.61
N ALA A 29 33.96 1.60 10.21
CA ALA A 29 35.32 1.12 9.97
C ALA A 29 35.47 0.78 8.48
N ASN A 30 36.61 1.11 7.89
CA ASN A 30 36.87 0.85 6.45
C ASN A 30 36.71 -0.64 6.10
N GLU A 31 36.94 -1.53 7.07
CA GLU A 31 36.71 -2.97 6.98
C GLU A 31 35.24 -3.33 6.74
N GLU A 32 34.29 -2.65 7.39
CA GLU A 32 32.85 -2.88 7.21
C GLU A 32 32.39 -2.41 5.82
N ILE A 33 32.94 -1.30 5.33
CA ILE A 33 32.67 -0.79 3.97
C ILE A 33 33.20 -1.78 2.92
N ASN A 34 34.42 -2.29 3.10
CA ASN A 34 35.03 -3.27 2.19
C ASN A 34 34.30 -4.62 2.19
N ALA A 35 33.84 -5.08 3.36
CA ALA A 35 33.02 -6.29 3.47
C ALA A 35 31.69 -6.13 2.73
N PHE A 36 31.02 -4.99 2.88
CA PHE A 36 29.78 -4.70 2.17
C PHE A 36 29.98 -4.55 0.67
N ALA A 37 31.03 -3.85 0.25
CA ALA A 37 31.44 -3.70 -1.15
C ALA A 37 31.67 -5.07 -1.83
N THR A 38 32.38 -5.97 -1.14
CA THR A 38 32.59 -7.35 -1.59
C THR A 38 31.27 -8.10 -1.73
N LEU A 39 30.37 -7.94 -0.76
CA LEU A 39 29.07 -8.62 -0.74
C LEU A 39 28.18 -8.19 -1.91
N VAL A 40 28.11 -6.90 -2.19
CA VAL A 40 27.28 -6.33 -3.28
C VAL A 40 28.00 -6.27 -4.63
N LYS A 41 29.27 -6.69 -4.68
CA LYS A 41 30.16 -6.60 -5.85
C LYS A 41 30.23 -5.18 -6.43
N ALA A 42 30.34 -4.19 -5.55
CA ALA A 42 30.49 -2.78 -5.91
C ALA A 42 31.83 -2.24 -5.39
N PRO A 43 32.40 -1.19 -5.97
CA PRO A 43 33.58 -0.52 -5.42
C PRO A 43 33.29 0.04 -4.01
N PRO A 44 34.21 -0.08 -3.04
CA PRO A 44 34.05 0.50 -1.70
C PRO A 44 33.74 2.00 -1.69
N GLN A 45 34.28 2.74 -2.66
CA GLN A 45 34.02 4.18 -2.82
C GLN A 45 32.54 4.47 -3.09
N ALA A 46 31.90 3.70 -3.98
CA ALA A 46 30.48 3.87 -4.30
C ALA A 46 29.58 3.57 -3.08
N ILE A 47 29.98 2.62 -2.25
CA ILE A 47 29.29 2.32 -0.99
C ILE A 47 29.46 3.46 0.01
N SER A 48 30.68 3.96 0.19
CA SER A 48 30.97 5.08 1.09
C SER A 48 30.19 6.33 0.68
N GLU A 49 30.21 6.70 -0.60
CA GLU A 49 29.44 7.83 -1.14
C GLU A 49 27.93 7.68 -0.91
N TYR A 50 27.38 6.48 -1.11
CA TYR A 50 25.96 6.20 -0.84
C TYR A 50 25.62 6.39 0.64
N ILE A 51 26.46 5.90 1.56
CA ILE A 51 26.26 6.03 3.00
C ILE A 51 26.35 7.50 3.42
N HIS A 52 27.38 8.23 2.96
CA HIS A 52 27.55 9.65 3.25
C HIS A 52 26.38 10.49 2.72
N LYS A 53 25.94 10.24 1.48
CA LYS A 53 24.78 10.92 0.89
C LYS A 53 23.52 10.70 1.73
N ARG A 54 23.29 9.47 2.20
CA ARG A 54 22.10 9.11 2.98
C ARG A 54 22.11 9.66 4.41
N LEU A 55 23.27 9.65 5.08
CA LEU A 55 23.43 10.23 6.42
C LEU A 55 23.27 11.75 6.38
N ASN A 56 23.88 12.43 5.41
CA ASN A 56 23.78 13.88 5.28
C ASN A 56 22.38 14.35 4.86
N SER A 57 21.59 13.53 4.16
CA SER A 57 20.17 13.82 3.91
C SER A 57 19.29 13.71 5.17
N THR A 58 19.78 13.08 6.25
CA THR A 58 18.99 12.84 7.47
C THR A 58 19.18 13.93 8.54
N THR A 59 20.31 14.65 8.53
CA THR A 59 20.68 15.64 9.57
C THR A 59 19.91 16.97 9.49
N GLY A 60 18.98 17.13 8.54
CA GLY A 60 18.17 18.35 8.37
C GLY A 60 16.93 18.47 9.27
N ALA A 61 16.63 17.49 10.11
CA ALA A 61 15.46 17.52 11.00
C ALA A 61 15.89 17.39 12.46
N GLY A 62 15.77 18.49 13.21
CA GLY A 62 16.17 18.58 14.61
C GLY A 62 15.48 17.56 15.53
N ILE A 63 16.28 16.98 16.42
CA ILE A 63 15.85 16.06 17.47
C ILE A 63 15.47 16.90 18.70
N HIS A 64 14.21 16.86 19.10
CA HIS A 64 13.77 17.15 20.46
C HIS A 64 13.67 15.80 21.18
N THR A 65 14.42 15.66 22.26
CA THR A 65 14.31 14.55 23.23
C THR A 65 13.19 14.87 24.22
N ASP A 66 12.25 13.94 24.46
CA ASP A 66 12.20 13.21 25.73
C ASP A 66 11.23 12.01 25.69
N SER A 67 11.50 11.03 26.56
CA SER A 67 10.84 9.73 26.73
C SER A 67 9.51 9.81 27.49
N THR A 68 8.58 8.88 27.26
CA THR A 68 7.95 7.99 28.27
C THR A 68 7.00 6.98 27.59
N ILE A 69 7.01 5.74 28.05
CA ILE A 69 6.19 4.60 27.63
C ILE A 69 4.75 4.74 28.15
N ALA A 70 3.74 4.66 27.28
CA ALA A 70 2.37 4.26 27.65
C ALA A 70 1.61 3.68 26.44
N ALA A 71 0.94 2.55 26.67
CA ALA A 71 -0.05 1.98 25.79
C ALA A 71 -1.30 2.86 25.71
N HIS A 72 -2.04 2.72 24.60
CA HIS A 72 -3.39 3.23 24.29
C HIS A 72 -3.52 4.47 23.39
N GLN A 73 -4.39 4.25 22.40
CA GLN A 73 -5.22 5.19 21.65
C GLN A 73 -4.48 6.14 20.69
N ARG A 74 -4.63 5.83 19.40
CA ARG A 74 -4.31 6.72 18.27
C ARG A 74 -4.98 8.08 18.47
N PRO A 75 -4.22 9.17 18.62
CA PRO A 75 -4.79 10.50 18.49
C PRO A 75 -5.19 10.71 17.04
N ARG A 76 -6.51 10.71 16.80
CA ARG A 76 -7.12 11.54 15.77
C ARG A 76 -6.83 12.97 16.20
N ASP A 77 -5.97 13.66 15.45
CA ASP A 77 -6.07 15.09 15.12
C ASP A 77 -4.71 15.60 14.65
N SER A 78 -4.64 16.00 13.38
CA SER A 78 -4.00 17.25 12.93
C SER A 78 -4.12 17.38 11.42
N LEU A 79 -5.33 17.74 11.00
CA LEU A 79 -5.57 18.59 9.84
C LEU A 79 -5.16 20.02 10.21
N GLN A 80 -3.86 20.33 10.22
CA GLN A 80 -3.27 21.68 10.34
C GLN A 80 -1.75 21.47 10.14
N GLN A 81 -0.98 22.16 9.30
CA GLN A 81 -1.12 23.37 8.52
C GLN A 81 0.09 23.43 7.56
N SER A 82 -0.12 23.92 6.34
CA SER A 82 0.61 25.08 5.81
C SER A 82 -0.29 25.73 4.75
N ASN A 83 -0.48 27.04 4.89
CA ASN A 83 -1.42 27.86 4.12
C ASN A 83 -0.95 28.08 2.68
N ASN A 84 -0.93 27.00 1.89
CA ASN A 84 -1.05 27.10 0.46
C ASN A 84 -2.46 26.63 0.13
N THR A 85 -3.35 27.59 -0.15
CA THR A 85 -4.79 27.39 -0.37
C THR A 85 -5.01 26.71 -1.72
N TYR A 86 -4.53 25.47 -1.84
CA TYR A 86 -4.79 24.65 -3.02
C TYR A 86 -6.30 24.51 -3.15
N THR A 87 -6.80 24.93 -4.29
CA THR A 87 -8.14 24.59 -4.77
C THR A 87 -7.96 23.75 -6.03
N VAL A 88 -8.84 22.76 -6.21
CA VAL A 88 -8.84 21.91 -7.41
C VAL A 88 -8.95 22.78 -8.66
N ARG A 89 -9.79 23.82 -8.61
CA ARG A 89 -10.01 24.77 -9.70
C ARG A 89 -8.75 25.56 -10.08
N GLU A 90 -8.04 26.15 -9.13
CA GLU A 90 -6.84 26.95 -9.43
C GLU A 90 -5.72 26.08 -9.99
N ALA A 91 -5.52 24.89 -9.42
CA ALA A 91 -4.49 23.97 -9.89
C ALA A 91 -4.74 23.45 -11.30
N ASN A 92 -6.01 23.41 -11.73
CA ASN A 92 -6.43 22.85 -13.02
C ASN A 92 -7.03 23.89 -13.97
N LYS A 93 -6.73 25.18 -13.79
CA LYS A 93 -7.30 26.29 -14.58
C LYS A 93 -7.03 26.22 -16.09
N HIS A 94 -6.12 25.35 -16.54
CA HIS A 94 -5.86 25.07 -17.95
C HIS A 94 -6.94 24.20 -18.60
N LEU A 95 -7.77 23.52 -17.80
CA LEU A 95 -8.93 22.76 -18.29
C LEU A 95 -10.13 23.69 -18.49
N ASP A 96 -11.05 23.30 -19.38
CA ASP A 96 -12.27 24.08 -19.60
C ASP A 96 -13.18 24.13 -18.37
N SER A 97 -13.91 25.23 -18.20
CA SER A 97 -14.72 25.48 -17.00
C SER A 97 -15.75 24.37 -16.73
N THR A 98 -16.37 23.81 -17.77
CA THR A 98 -17.38 22.75 -17.61
C THR A 98 -16.76 21.45 -17.09
N THR A 99 -15.58 21.09 -17.60
CA THR A 99 -14.79 19.97 -17.10
C THR A 99 -14.34 20.20 -15.67
N LEU A 100 -13.92 21.43 -15.32
CA LEU A 100 -13.52 21.77 -13.95
C LEU A 100 -14.65 21.59 -12.94
N ASP A 101 -15.87 22.00 -13.28
CA ASP A 101 -17.03 21.82 -12.41
C ASP A 101 -17.31 20.33 -12.16
N CYS A 102 -17.13 19.48 -13.17
CA CYS A 102 -17.29 18.03 -13.04
C CYS A 102 -16.19 17.42 -12.16
N ILE A 103 -14.94 17.80 -12.39
CA ILE A 103 -13.77 17.35 -11.60
C ILE A 103 -13.92 17.76 -10.13
N GLU A 104 -14.28 19.01 -9.86
CA GLU A 104 -14.41 19.52 -8.50
C GLU A 104 -15.51 18.76 -7.74
N LYS A 105 -16.67 18.54 -8.37
CA LYS A 105 -17.74 17.71 -7.79
C LYS A 105 -17.27 16.27 -7.56
N TYR A 106 -16.51 15.69 -8.48
CA TYR A 106 -15.99 14.32 -8.39
C TYR A 106 -14.98 14.17 -7.24
N VAL A 107 -14.00 15.06 -7.14
CA VAL A 107 -12.98 15.05 -6.08
C VAL A 107 -13.61 15.32 -4.72
N LEU A 108 -14.57 16.25 -4.63
CA LEU A 108 -15.32 16.47 -3.39
C LEU A 108 -16.12 15.23 -2.99
N ALA A 109 -16.67 14.49 -3.94
CA ALA A 109 -17.37 13.22 -3.66
C ALA A 109 -16.41 12.10 -3.23
N SER A 110 -15.19 12.04 -3.79
CA SER A 110 -14.17 11.02 -3.48
C SER A 110 -13.64 11.14 -2.05
N GLN A 111 -13.57 12.36 -1.53
CA GLN A 111 -13.13 12.67 -0.16
C GLN A 111 -14.19 12.36 0.91
N ARG A 112 -15.46 12.16 0.53
CA ARG A 112 -16.52 11.86 1.50
C ARG A 112 -16.29 10.48 2.11
N ARG A 113 -16.33 10.41 3.44
CA ARG A 113 -16.36 9.13 4.15
C ARG A 113 -17.64 8.39 3.77
N ARG A 114 -17.49 7.24 3.11
CA ARG A 114 -18.61 6.31 2.94
C ARG A 114 -19.08 5.84 4.31
N THR A 115 -20.39 5.77 4.50
CA THR A 115 -21.00 5.31 5.75
C THR A 115 -20.45 3.93 6.14
N GLN A 116 -20.30 3.71 7.45
CA GLN A 116 -19.83 2.42 7.96
C GLN A 116 -20.83 1.28 7.70
N SER A 117 -22.08 1.62 7.37
CA SER A 117 -23.15 0.68 7.01
C SER A 117 -23.11 0.17 5.57
N ASP A 118 -22.13 0.57 4.74
CA ASP A 118 -21.96 0.00 3.39
C ASP A 118 -21.67 -1.51 3.51
N GLY A 119 -22.66 -2.35 3.16
CA GLY A 119 -22.63 -3.81 3.33
C GLY A 119 -21.44 -4.50 2.65
N ARG A 120 -20.75 -3.80 1.74
CA ARG A 120 -19.50 -4.24 1.10
C ARG A 120 -18.33 -4.39 2.10
N ARG A 121 -18.44 -3.83 3.31
CA ARG A 121 -17.35 -3.81 4.30
C ARG A 121 -17.14 -5.13 5.05
N ARG A 122 -18.11 -6.04 5.05
CA ARG A 122 -18.03 -7.34 5.78
C ARG A 122 -16.97 -8.30 5.23
N VAL A 123 -16.46 -8.06 4.02
CA VAL A 123 -15.51 -8.96 3.33
C VAL A 123 -14.06 -8.42 3.34
N ASN A 124 -13.83 -7.26 3.95
CA ASN A 124 -12.53 -6.58 3.92
C ASN A 124 -11.57 -7.14 4.98
N GLN A 125 -10.96 -8.30 4.70
CA GLN A 125 -9.89 -8.86 5.52
C GLN A 125 -8.53 -8.70 4.85
N GLY A 126 -7.52 -8.39 5.66
CA GLY A 126 -6.12 -8.41 5.23
C GLY A 126 -5.26 -7.38 5.96
N PRO A 127 -3.93 -7.46 5.81
CA PRO A 127 -3.00 -6.62 6.54
C PRO A 127 -2.93 -5.19 6.02
N TYR A 128 -3.25 -4.94 4.74
CA TYR A 128 -3.18 -3.62 4.12
C TYR A 128 -4.45 -2.84 4.42
N ARG A 129 -4.35 -1.84 5.30
CA ARG A 129 -5.48 -1.06 5.82
C ARG A 129 -5.55 0.31 5.14
N CYS A 130 -6.75 0.80 4.82
CA CYS A 130 -6.92 2.15 4.26
C CYS A 130 -6.43 3.22 5.24
N THR A 131 -5.64 4.18 4.73
CA THR A 131 -5.02 5.23 5.55
C THR A 131 -5.94 6.41 5.82
N PHE A 132 -6.97 6.60 5.01
CA PHE A 132 -8.02 7.62 5.21
C PHE A 132 -9.02 7.24 6.32
N GLY A 133 -8.80 6.10 6.99
CA GLY A 133 -9.64 5.64 8.08
C GLY A 133 -11.06 5.31 7.64
N CYS A 134 -11.22 4.85 6.40
CA CYS A 134 -12.51 4.42 5.90
C CYS A 134 -12.85 3.02 6.42
N GLY A 135 -11.89 2.20 6.86
CA GLY A 135 -12.10 0.83 7.34
C GLY A 135 -12.04 -0.26 6.25
N TYR A 136 -11.64 0.09 5.02
CA TYR A 136 -11.30 -0.89 4.00
C TYR A 136 -9.95 -1.54 4.32
N CYS A 137 -9.86 -2.85 4.09
CA CYS A 137 -8.66 -3.66 4.27
C CYS A 137 -8.60 -4.71 3.15
N THR A 138 -7.40 -5.08 2.70
CA THR A 138 -7.21 -6.09 1.64
C THR A 138 -5.95 -6.92 1.88
N LYS A 139 -5.89 -8.09 1.22
CA LYS A 139 -4.76 -9.01 1.24
C LYS A 139 -3.62 -8.60 0.31
N ARG A 140 -3.87 -7.76 -0.69
CA ARG A 140 -2.89 -7.41 -1.74
C ARG A 140 -2.58 -5.91 -1.71
N SER A 141 -1.30 -5.56 -1.79
CA SER A 141 -0.84 -4.16 -1.84
C SER A 141 -1.36 -3.40 -3.06
N PHE A 142 -1.49 -4.08 -4.20
CA PHE A 142 -2.07 -3.49 -5.42
C PHE A 142 -3.51 -3.00 -5.22
N ASP A 143 -4.37 -3.83 -4.63
CA ASP A 143 -5.76 -3.46 -4.34
C ASP A 143 -5.84 -2.33 -3.31
N TRP A 144 -4.88 -2.29 -2.37
CA TRP A 144 -4.78 -1.22 -1.39
C TRP A 144 -4.45 0.12 -2.07
N ARG A 145 -3.41 0.18 -2.91
CA ARG A 145 -3.03 1.40 -3.62
C ARG A 145 -4.19 1.92 -4.48
N ARG A 146 -4.82 1.03 -5.24
CA ARG A 146 -6.00 1.34 -6.05
C ARG A 146 -7.15 1.88 -5.20
N HIS A 147 -7.32 1.39 -3.98
CA HIS A 147 -8.32 1.90 -3.05
C HIS A 147 -7.97 3.29 -2.52
N GLU A 148 -6.71 3.55 -2.17
CA GLU A 148 -6.25 4.87 -1.74
C GLU A 148 -6.47 5.94 -2.82
N GLU A 149 -6.25 5.58 -4.09
CA GLU A 149 -6.53 6.44 -5.26
C GLU A 149 -8.03 6.80 -5.38
N THR A 150 -8.94 6.05 -4.74
CA THR A 150 -10.37 6.44 -4.67
C THR A 150 -10.65 7.55 -3.68
N HIS A 151 -9.73 7.82 -2.75
CA HIS A 151 -9.83 8.96 -1.82
C HIS A 151 -9.12 10.18 -2.39
N GLU A 152 -7.92 9.99 -2.94
CA GLU A 152 -7.11 11.01 -3.60
C GLU A 152 -6.80 10.58 -5.05
N PRO A 153 -7.71 10.84 -6.01
CA PRO A 153 -7.47 10.54 -7.42
C PRO A 153 -6.19 11.18 -7.92
N GLN A 154 -5.35 10.40 -8.60
CA GLN A 154 -4.13 10.91 -9.25
C GLN A 154 -4.31 11.15 -10.74
N GLU A 155 -5.21 10.39 -11.37
CA GLU A 155 -5.55 10.49 -12.79
C GLU A 155 -7.06 10.51 -12.94
N LEU A 156 -7.55 11.18 -13.99
CA LEU A 156 -8.98 11.25 -14.32
C LEU A 156 -9.18 11.10 -15.83
N TRP A 157 -10.23 10.39 -16.20
CA TRP A 157 -10.71 10.27 -17.57
C TRP A 157 -12.12 10.84 -17.67
N HIS A 158 -12.28 11.82 -18.55
CA HIS A 158 -13.54 12.48 -18.84
C HIS A 158 -13.93 12.18 -20.28
N CYS A 159 -14.97 11.37 -20.47
CA CYS A 159 -15.27 10.78 -21.77
C CYS A 159 -15.54 11.86 -22.84
N HIS A 160 -14.63 11.91 -23.82
CA HIS A 160 -14.69 12.87 -24.92
C HIS A 160 -15.94 12.68 -25.79
N LEU A 161 -16.33 11.43 -26.04
CA LEU A 161 -17.50 11.11 -26.87
C LEU A 161 -18.82 11.47 -26.17
N CYS A 162 -18.96 11.18 -24.87
CA CYS A 162 -20.11 11.64 -24.09
C CYS A 162 -20.26 13.16 -24.14
N LYS A 163 -19.14 13.88 -24.00
CA LYS A 163 -19.12 15.35 -24.09
C LYS A 163 -19.52 15.85 -25.47
N GLN A 164 -19.02 15.23 -26.54
CA GLN A 164 -19.38 15.57 -27.93
C GLN A 164 -20.86 15.31 -28.24
N ASN A 165 -21.41 14.23 -27.70
CA ASN A 165 -22.81 13.85 -27.89
C ASN A 165 -23.79 14.72 -27.09
N GLY A 166 -23.30 15.69 -26.31
CA GLY A 166 -24.14 16.59 -25.52
C GLY A 166 -24.80 15.91 -24.32
N GLU A 167 -24.21 14.84 -23.79
CA GLU A 167 -24.71 14.22 -22.56
C GLU A 167 -24.64 15.23 -21.40
N THR A 168 -25.73 15.31 -20.62
CA THR A 168 -25.86 16.29 -19.54
C THR A 168 -24.82 16.09 -18.43
N VAL A 169 -24.37 14.85 -18.24
CA VAL A 169 -23.33 14.49 -17.27
C VAL A 169 -22.39 13.49 -17.95
N PRO A 170 -21.35 13.97 -18.64
CA PRO A 170 -20.43 13.07 -19.31
C PRO A 170 -19.72 12.16 -18.31
N PHE A 171 -19.38 10.95 -18.74
CA PHE A 171 -18.77 9.95 -17.88
C PHE A 171 -17.38 10.40 -17.39
N LEU A 172 -17.19 10.45 -16.07
CA LEU A 172 -15.93 10.84 -15.40
C LEU A 172 -15.53 9.79 -14.37
N VAL A 173 -14.29 9.31 -14.43
CA VAL A 173 -13.79 8.29 -13.49
C VAL A 173 -12.27 8.40 -13.27
N ASN A 174 -11.79 7.95 -12.12
CA ASN A 174 -10.36 7.83 -11.78
C ASN A 174 -9.78 6.42 -11.98
N ARG A 175 -10.50 5.54 -12.70
CA ARG A 175 -10.13 4.13 -12.88
C ARG A 175 -10.15 3.75 -14.34
N LYS A 176 -8.96 3.48 -14.90
CA LYS A 176 -8.77 3.05 -16.30
C LYS A 176 -9.66 1.87 -16.69
N ASP A 177 -9.75 0.83 -15.86
CA ASP A 177 -10.59 -0.33 -16.15
C ASP A 177 -12.08 0.00 -16.25
N LYS A 178 -12.56 0.95 -15.43
CA LYS A 178 -13.95 1.41 -15.46
C LYS A 178 -14.22 2.30 -16.66
N PHE A 179 -13.24 3.10 -17.06
CA PHE A 179 -13.34 3.87 -18.29
C PHE A 179 -13.38 2.98 -19.53
N ILE A 180 -12.45 2.01 -19.65
CA ILE A 180 -12.43 1.07 -20.77
C ILE A 180 -13.74 0.28 -20.87
N GLN A 181 -14.28 -0.17 -19.73
CA GLN A 181 -15.59 -0.84 -19.72
C GLN A 181 -16.70 0.09 -20.23
N HIS A 182 -16.74 1.33 -19.75
CA HIS A 182 -17.69 2.33 -20.25
C HIS A 182 -17.55 2.57 -21.75
N ALA A 183 -16.33 2.75 -22.27
CA ALA A 183 -16.10 2.96 -23.69
C ALA A 183 -16.63 1.78 -24.53
N LYS A 184 -16.40 0.54 -24.10
CA LYS A 184 -16.91 -0.67 -24.78
C LYS A 184 -18.44 -0.75 -24.77
N ASP A 185 -19.06 -0.40 -23.65
CA ASP A 185 -20.51 -0.55 -23.47
C ASP A 185 -21.30 0.58 -24.13
N SER A 186 -20.83 1.83 -23.98
CA SER A 186 -21.53 3.06 -24.39
C SER A 186 -21.13 3.56 -25.79
N HIS A 187 -19.94 3.20 -26.28
CA HIS A 187 -19.41 3.69 -27.57
C HIS A 187 -19.06 2.53 -28.51
N LYS A 188 -20.05 1.66 -28.75
CA LYS A 188 -19.91 0.50 -29.64
C LYS A 188 -19.39 0.93 -31.02
N GLY A 189 -18.40 0.21 -31.52
CA GLY A 189 -17.77 0.47 -32.83
C GLY A 189 -16.62 1.48 -32.80
N ARG A 190 -16.27 2.01 -31.62
CA ARG A 190 -14.99 2.70 -31.40
C ARG A 190 -14.04 1.79 -30.65
N ASP A 191 -12.74 1.95 -30.92
CA ASP A 191 -11.71 1.33 -30.11
C ASP A 191 -11.67 1.96 -28.72
N ALA A 192 -11.64 1.15 -27.66
CA ALA A 192 -11.79 1.64 -26.31
C ALA A 192 -10.51 2.34 -25.80
N GLU A 193 -9.36 1.89 -26.28
CA GLU A 193 -8.05 2.43 -25.96
C GLU A 193 -7.85 3.80 -26.61
N ASP A 194 -8.28 3.98 -27.87
CA ASP A 194 -8.31 5.30 -28.52
C ASP A 194 -9.19 6.29 -27.75
N VAL A 195 -10.39 5.85 -27.34
CA VAL A 195 -11.31 6.70 -26.56
C VAL A 195 -10.73 7.05 -25.19
N LEU A 196 -10.01 6.13 -24.54
CA LEU A 196 -9.30 6.38 -23.28
C LEU A 196 -8.24 7.46 -23.45
N GLU A 197 -7.41 7.38 -24.50
CA GLU A 197 -6.34 8.34 -24.76
C GLU A 197 -6.91 9.75 -25.00
N MET A 198 -7.92 9.88 -25.86
CA MET A 198 -8.60 11.16 -26.12
C MET A 198 -9.32 11.74 -24.90
N SER A 199 -9.68 10.89 -23.93
CA SER A 199 -10.44 11.26 -22.73
C SER A 199 -9.55 11.47 -21.50
N SER A 200 -8.24 11.28 -21.63
CA SER A 200 -7.28 11.50 -20.55
C SER A 200 -7.16 12.99 -20.23
N LEU A 201 -7.24 13.35 -18.95
CA LEU A 201 -7.07 14.73 -18.50
C LEU A 201 -5.66 14.95 -17.95
N ASP A 202 -5.06 16.10 -18.28
CA ASP A 202 -3.87 16.61 -17.59
C ASP A 202 -4.26 17.14 -16.19
N PHE A 203 -4.72 16.23 -15.33
CA PHE A 203 -5.23 16.56 -14.00
C PHE A 203 -4.08 16.70 -13.00
N ARG A 204 -3.94 17.91 -12.43
CA ARG A 204 -2.98 18.22 -11.37
C ARG A 204 -3.57 17.86 -10.00
N ALA A 205 -3.38 16.60 -9.63
CA ALA A 205 -3.80 16.07 -8.35
C ALA A 205 -3.06 16.72 -7.17
N LYS A 206 -3.78 16.86 -6.05
CA LYS A 206 -3.16 17.08 -4.73
C LYS A 206 -3.29 15.81 -3.93
N PHE A 207 -2.24 15.49 -3.20
CA PHE A 207 -2.24 14.40 -2.23
C PHE A 207 -1.67 14.89 -0.91
N ASN A 208 -1.92 14.15 0.17
CA ASN A 208 -1.26 14.40 1.44
C ASN A 208 0.14 13.74 1.43
N PRO A 209 1.25 14.50 1.44
CA PRO A 209 2.59 13.94 1.33
C PRO A 209 3.08 13.23 2.59
N ARG A 210 2.37 13.35 3.72
CA ARG A 210 2.81 12.76 4.99
C ARG A 210 2.42 11.29 5.09
N CYS A 211 3.32 10.48 5.64
CA CYS A 211 3.00 9.14 6.08
C CYS A 211 2.06 9.20 7.30
N PRO A 212 1.02 8.36 7.38
CA PRO A 212 0.14 8.29 8.55
C PRO A 212 0.69 7.43 9.70
N MET A 213 1.82 6.73 9.50
CA MET A 213 2.41 5.81 10.49
C MET A 213 3.76 6.28 11.03
N CYS A 214 4.39 7.24 10.37
CA CYS A 214 5.67 7.82 10.77
C CYS A 214 5.74 9.29 10.32
N THR A 215 6.87 9.95 10.56
CA THR A 215 7.06 11.38 10.27
C THR A 215 7.58 11.70 8.86
N SER A 216 7.75 10.69 8.00
CA SER A 216 8.25 10.89 6.64
C SER A 216 7.29 11.69 5.75
N ILE A 217 7.86 12.52 4.89
CA ILE A 217 7.17 13.38 3.90
C ILE A 217 7.73 13.04 2.52
N PHE A 218 6.87 12.97 1.51
CA PHE A 218 7.23 12.56 0.15
C PHE A 218 6.88 13.62 -0.90
N GLU A 219 7.66 13.66 -1.98
CA GLU A 219 7.42 14.59 -3.09
C GLU A 219 6.35 14.05 -4.04
N THR A 220 6.25 12.72 -4.17
CA THR A 220 5.29 12.07 -5.06
C THR A 220 4.35 11.11 -4.33
N TRP A 221 3.14 10.96 -4.88
CA TRP A 221 2.15 9.99 -4.40
C TRP A 221 2.69 8.56 -4.41
N ASP A 222 3.45 8.23 -5.46
CA ASP A 222 4.03 6.90 -5.66
C ASP A 222 5.04 6.54 -4.58
N GLU A 223 5.93 7.47 -4.23
CA GLU A 223 6.89 7.29 -3.14
C GLU A 223 6.18 7.10 -1.80
N ARG A 224 5.17 7.94 -1.52
CA ARG A 224 4.33 7.78 -0.33
C ARG A 224 3.70 6.40 -0.27
N CYS A 225 3.05 5.96 -1.35
CA CYS A 225 2.37 4.66 -1.40
C CYS A 225 3.34 3.50 -1.19
N LYS A 226 4.49 3.52 -1.87
CA LYS A 226 5.56 2.52 -1.69
C LYS A 226 6.02 2.46 -0.24
N HIS A 227 6.26 3.61 0.38
CA HIS A 227 6.67 3.68 1.78
C HIS A 227 5.61 3.13 2.74
N VAL A 228 4.34 3.49 2.57
CA VAL A 228 3.26 2.97 3.42
C VAL A 228 3.13 1.44 3.28
N ILE A 229 3.31 0.91 2.07
CA ILE A 229 3.30 -0.54 1.84
C ILE A 229 4.41 -1.23 2.65
N LEU A 230 5.61 -0.64 2.73
CA LEU A 230 6.72 -1.20 3.51
C LEU A 230 6.37 -1.35 4.99
N HIS A 231 5.67 -0.38 5.59
CA HIS A 231 5.19 -0.52 6.97
C HIS A 231 4.29 -1.75 7.16
N TYR A 232 3.37 -1.99 6.22
CA TYR A 232 2.52 -3.18 6.28
C TYR A 232 3.30 -4.46 6.06
N GLU A 233 4.27 -4.47 5.14
CA GLU A 233 5.12 -5.63 4.91
C GLU A 233 5.95 -5.94 6.15
N ASP A 234 6.56 -4.95 6.79
CA ASP A 234 7.31 -5.13 8.04
C ASP A 234 6.43 -5.69 9.16
N GLU A 235 5.20 -5.18 9.33
CA GLU A 235 4.22 -5.72 10.28
C GLU A 235 3.89 -7.21 9.99
N ILE A 236 3.66 -7.55 8.72
CA ILE A 236 3.36 -8.94 8.30
C ILE A 236 4.54 -9.86 8.61
N HIS A 237 5.77 -9.44 8.30
CA HIS A 237 6.98 -10.22 8.56
C HIS A 237 7.21 -10.42 10.06
N ALA A 238 7.06 -9.35 10.85
CA ALA A 238 7.20 -9.41 12.30
C ALA A 238 6.18 -10.37 12.94
N ARG A 239 4.92 -10.36 12.46
CA ARG A 239 3.90 -11.30 12.93
C ARG A 239 4.24 -12.74 12.61
N LYS A 240 4.66 -13.04 11.38
CA LYS A 240 5.05 -14.40 10.97
C LYS A 240 6.22 -14.94 11.81
N LEU A 241 7.18 -14.09 12.15
CA LEU A 241 8.31 -14.48 12.98
C LEU A 241 7.85 -14.90 14.40
N ARG A 242 6.91 -14.16 14.99
CA ARG A 242 6.33 -14.50 16.32
C ARG A 242 5.55 -15.81 16.28
N GLU A 243 4.71 -16.00 15.26
CA GLU A 243 3.96 -17.25 15.09
C GLU A 243 4.89 -18.47 14.95
N ALA A 244 6.04 -18.31 14.27
CA ALA A 244 7.03 -19.37 14.13
C ALA A 244 7.77 -19.67 15.45
N THR A 245 8.08 -18.65 16.27
CA THR A 245 8.72 -18.86 17.58
C THR A 245 7.79 -19.53 18.58
N ASP A 246 6.50 -19.18 18.55
CA ASP A 246 5.52 -19.76 19.47
C ASP A 246 5.28 -21.23 19.13
N ALA A 247 5.18 -21.58 17.84
CA ALA A 247 5.04 -22.97 17.41
C ALA A 247 6.23 -23.86 17.83
N ALA A 248 7.46 -23.33 17.77
CA ALA A 248 8.65 -24.07 18.19
C ALA A 248 8.74 -24.29 19.72
N SER A 249 8.03 -23.48 20.52
CA SER A 249 8.07 -23.59 21.99
C SER A 249 7.20 -24.72 22.56
N VAL A 250 6.18 -25.16 21.81
CA VAL A 250 5.20 -26.17 22.27
C VAL A 250 5.73 -27.61 22.13
N ASP A 251 6.63 -27.87 21.18
CA ASP A 251 7.17 -29.22 20.94
C ASP A 251 8.20 -29.69 21.98
N PHE A 252 8.71 -28.81 22.84
CA PHE A 252 9.72 -29.19 23.85
C PHE A 252 9.12 -29.70 25.18
N GLN A 253 7.82 -29.53 25.42
CA GLN A 253 7.18 -29.90 26.68
C GLN A 253 6.43 -31.25 26.67
N SER A 254 6.42 -31.99 25.55
CA SER A 254 5.72 -33.29 25.45
C SER A 254 6.61 -34.54 25.55
N ALA A 255 7.87 -34.41 25.97
CA ALA A 255 8.82 -35.53 26.01
C ALA A 255 9.06 -36.16 27.40
N SER A 256 8.25 -35.84 28.43
CA SER A 256 8.53 -36.27 29.81
C SER A 256 7.43 -36.99 30.58
N ASP A 257 6.33 -37.44 29.93
CA ASP A 257 5.31 -38.27 30.60
C ASP A 257 4.86 -39.46 29.73
N GLU A 258 5.74 -40.45 29.56
CA GLU A 258 5.34 -41.82 29.20
C GLU A 258 5.76 -42.80 30.29
N ASN A 259 4.92 -42.95 31.31
CA ASN A 259 4.78 -44.21 32.04
C ASN A 259 3.29 -44.46 32.27
N GLY A 260 2.60 -44.89 31.21
CA GLY A 260 1.15 -45.07 31.17
C GLY A 260 0.77 -46.31 30.35
N LEU A 261 0.70 -47.42 31.07
CA LEU A 261 0.21 -48.76 30.74
C LEU A 261 -0.78 -48.87 29.53
N ARG A 262 -0.33 -49.63 28.51
CA ARG A 262 -1.10 -50.16 27.37
C ARG A 262 -2.42 -50.83 27.79
N THR A 263 -3.51 -50.49 27.11
CA THR A 263 -4.58 -51.45 26.80
C THR A 263 -5.08 -51.20 25.37
N GLU A 264 -4.95 -52.24 24.55
CA GLU A 264 -5.31 -52.28 23.14
C GLU A 264 -6.81 -52.53 22.98
N ALA A 265 -7.46 -51.81 22.08
CA ALA A 265 -8.71 -52.25 21.46
C ALA A 265 -8.78 -51.73 20.02
N LEU A 266 -8.77 -52.70 19.10
CA LEU A 266 -8.96 -52.60 17.66
C LEU A 266 -10.36 -52.04 17.31
N THR A 267 -10.47 -51.25 16.24
CA THR A 267 -11.32 -51.60 15.06
C THR A 267 -11.20 -50.55 13.93
N PRO A 268 -11.47 -50.94 12.66
CA PRO A 268 -11.31 -50.11 11.46
C PRO A 268 -12.65 -49.68 10.83
N SER A 269 -12.69 -48.55 10.10
CA SER A 269 -13.64 -48.27 8.98
C SER A 269 -13.36 -46.86 8.43
N SER A 270 -12.84 -46.69 7.20
CA SER A 270 -13.57 -46.54 5.92
C SER A 270 -14.54 -45.35 5.83
N SER A 271 -14.16 -44.35 5.01
CA SER A 271 -14.98 -43.63 4.00
C SER A 271 -14.21 -42.38 3.55
N SER A 272 -13.60 -42.34 2.35
CA SER A 272 -14.25 -42.07 1.06
C SER A 272 -15.16 -40.84 1.11
N TRP A 273 -14.63 -39.69 0.71
CA TRP A 273 -15.42 -38.53 0.28
C TRP A 273 -14.97 -38.14 -1.12
N ASN A 274 -15.92 -38.26 -2.02
CA ASN A 274 -15.81 -38.06 -3.45
C ASN A 274 -15.66 -36.58 -3.82
N GLU A 275 -15.16 -36.41 -5.03
CA GLU A 275 -15.24 -35.23 -5.88
C GLU A 275 -16.70 -34.89 -6.28
N ASP A 276 -16.83 -33.74 -6.95
CA ASP A 276 -17.98 -33.21 -7.72
C ASP A 276 -19.00 -32.29 -7.02
N ASP A 277 -18.95 -31.01 -7.39
CA ASP A 277 -20.00 -30.28 -8.15
C ASP A 277 -19.68 -28.77 -8.13
N ARG A 278 -19.31 -28.11 -9.25
CA ARG A 278 -20.08 -27.70 -10.44
C ARG A 278 -20.96 -26.44 -10.24
N ASP A 279 -20.59 -25.40 -10.98
CA ASP A 279 -21.34 -24.28 -11.57
C ASP A 279 -22.58 -23.71 -10.87
N THR A 280 -22.61 -22.37 -10.69
CA THR A 280 -23.62 -21.55 -11.40
C THR A 280 -23.29 -20.05 -11.45
N LEU A 281 -23.19 -19.56 -12.69
CA LEU A 281 -23.32 -18.18 -13.11
C LEU A 281 -24.76 -17.68 -12.89
N THR A 282 -24.93 -16.47 -12.35
CA THR A 282 -26.12 -15.66 -12.64
C THR A 282 -25.74 -14.20 -12.86
N SER A 283 -25.73 -13.83 -14.15
CA SER A 283 -25.85 -12.46 -14.64
C SER A 283 -27.20 -11.87 -14.22
N LYS A 284 -27.21 -10.62 -13.75
CA LYS A 284 -28.42 -9.78 -13.74
C LYS A 284 -28.15 -8.52 -14.57
N GLN A 285 -28.87 -8.46 -15.69
CA GLN A 285 -29.11 -7.27 -16.49
C GLN A 285 -29.95 -6.28 -15.67
N TYR A 286 -29.64 -4.99 -15.79
CA TYR A 286 -30.58 -3.92 -15.49
C TYR A 286 -30.82 -3.13 -16.77
N THR A 287 -32.09 -3.08 -17.13
CA THR A 287 -32.76 -2.13 -18.03
C THR A 287 -32.57 -0.69 -17.60
#